data_AF-A0A8J3APX0-F1
#
_entry.id   AF-A0A8J3APX0-F1
#
_cell.length_a   1.000
_cell.length_b   1.000
_cell.length_c   1.000
_cell.angle_alpha   90.00
_cell.angle_beta   90.00
_cell.angle_gamma   90.00
#
_symmetry.space_group_name_H-M   'P 1'
#
loop_
_entity.id
_entity.type
_entity.pdbx_description
1 polymer ?
#
loop_
_entity_poly.entity_id
_entity_poly.type
_entity_poly.pdbx_seq_one_letter_code
_entity_poly.pdbx_strand_id
1 'polypeptide(L)'
;MFKYFKFKINDTVQFAKNDGHFYRVIGYRIEKSIYLNDEYNSIIYELLREFDGLQVDAEEDELISVSNFDEFYGSMFEKLGTFTIKFAKKQEEISKEKEVLANSVDELLDKYNDYRRLAMLFKDCLYDLAAENVLNELADYADTKKDYTH
;
A
#
# COMPACT_ATOMS: atom_id res chain seq x y z
N MET A 1 21.57 19.95 -27.36
CA MET A 1 21.81 18.80 -26.48
C MET A 1 20.44 18.35 -25.99
N PHE A 2 19.98 17.15 -26.36
CA PHE A 2 18.68 16.65 -25.89
C PHE A 2 18.82 16.31 -24.41
N LYS A 3 18.00 16.92 -23.55
CA LYS A 3 17.95 16.58 -22.12
C LYS A 3 17.31 15.19 -22.04
N TYR A 4 18.08 14.20 -21.59
CA TYR A 4 17.56 12.84 -21.41
C TYR A 4 16.71 12.80 -20.15
N PHE A 5 15.47 12.34 -20.27
CA PHE A 5 14.62 12.05 -19.11
C PHE A 5 15.16 10.81 -18.41
N LYS A 6 15.46 10.90 -17.12
CA LYS A 6 15.93 9.78 -16.31
C LYS A 6 14.86 8.69 -16.15
N PHE A 7 13.58 9.06 -16.07
CA PHE A 7 12.46 8.14 -15.96
C PHE A 7 11.53 8.26 -17.17
N LYS A 8 10.92 7.14 -17.57
CA LYS A 8 9.96 7.05 -18.67
C LYS A 8 8.55 6.93 -18.13
N ILE A 9 7.57 7.25 -18.97
CA ILE A 9 6.16 6.97 -18.69
C ILE A 9 6.00 5.47 -18.39
N ASN A 10 5.23 5.16 -17.35
CA ASN A 10 5.00 3.85 -16.72
C ASN A 10 6.17 3.28 -15.91
N ASP A 11 7.31 3.97 -15.79
CA ASP A 11 8.31 3.56 -14.80
C ASP A 11 7.72 3.68 -13.39
N THR A 12 8.02 2.71 -12.54
CA THR A 12 7.69 2.79 -11.11
C THR A 12 8.84 3.42 -10.34
N VAL A 13 8.51 4.40 -9.51
CA VAL A 13 9.45 5.19 -8.73
C VAL A 13 9.00 5.34 -7.28
N GLN A 14 9.94 5.74 -6.42
CA GLN A 14 9.68 6.22 -5.07
C GLN A 14 10.39 7.54 -4.83
N PHE A 15 9.92 8.29 -3.84
CA PHE A 15 10.70 9.41 -3.32
C PHE A 15 11.99 8.91 -2.66
N ALA A 16 13.09 9.61 -2.89
CA ALA A 16 14.38 9.35 -2.27
C ALA A 16 14.28 9.42 -0.74
N LYS A 17 13.46 10.35 -0.26
CA LYS A 17 12.94 10.31 1.11
C LYS A 17 11.72 9.38 1.12
N ASN A 18 11.98 8.09 1.28
CA ASN A 18 10.96 7.04 1.26
C ASN A 18 9.81 7.39 2.21
N ASP A 19 8.61 7.51 1.65
CA ASP A 19 7.35 7.81 2.34
C ASP A 19 6.43 6.57 2.44
N GLY A 20 6.93 5.40 2.06
CA GLY A 20 6.20 4.14 2.09
C GLY A 20 5.31 3.90 0.86
N HIS A 21 5.39 4.74 -0.17
CA HIS A 21 4.50 4.66 -1.31
C HIS A 21 5.25 4.41 -2.62
N PHE A 22 4.54 3.84 -3.60
CA PHE A 22 5.02 3.66 -4.96
C PHE A 22 4.20 4.51 -5.92
N TYR A 23 4.88 5.02 -6.93
CA TYR A 23 4.32 5.95 -7.88
C TYR A 23 4.63 5.53 -9.30
N ARG A 24 3.66 5.66 -10.19
CA ARG A 24 3.82 5.52 -11.63
C ARG A 24 4.09 6.87 -12.25
N VAL A 25 5.10 6.96 -13.11
CA VAL A 25 5.26 8.13 -13.97
C VAL A 25 4.15 8.15 -15.02
N ILE A 26 3.29 9.16 -14.98
CA ILE A 26 2.18 9.34 -15.92
C ILE A 26 2.43 10.48 -16.92
N GLY A 27 3.36 11.39 -16.60
CA GLY A 27 3.67 12.53 -17.45
C GLY A 27 4.94 13.26 -17.01
N TYR A 28 5.31 14.29 -17.76
CA TYR A 28 6.37 15.21 -17.38
C TYR A 28 6.17 16.57 -18.06
N ARG A 29 6.63 17.62 -17.40
CA ARG A 29 6.65 18.99 -17.92
C ARG A 29 8.02 19.62 -17.69
N ILE A 30 8.39 20.55 -18.57
CA ILE A 30 9.62 21.32 -18.43
C ILE A 30 9.23 22.70 -17.92
N GLU A 31 9.71 23.05 -16.73
CA GLU A 31 9.51 24.36 -16.15
C GLU A 31 10.75 25.22 -16.38
N LYS A 32 10.55 26.35 -17.07
CA LYS A 32 11.60 27.32 -17.37
C LYS A 32 11.43 28.53 -16.47
N SER A 33 12.38 28.71 -15.56
CA SER A 33 12.48 29.91 -14.72
C SER A 33 13.48 30.89 -15.32
N ILE A 34 13.01 32.09 -15.65
CA ILE A 34 13.83 33.16 -16.24
C ILE A 34 14.03 34.25 -15.19
N TYR A 35 15.27 34.40 -14.73
CA TYR A 35 15.70 35.52 -13.89
C TYR A 35 16.58 36.46 -14.70
N LEU A 36 16.80 37.69 -14.19
CA LEU A 36 17.49 38.77 -14.92
C LEU A 36 18.84 38.35 -15.54
N ASN A 37 19.54 37.36 -14.97
CA ASN A 37 20.84 36.89 -15.43
C ASN A 37 20.95 35.35 -15.57
N ASP A 38 19.92 34.57 -15.21
CA ASP A 38 20.00 33.11 -15.17
C ASP A 38 18.75 32.44 -15.77
N GLU A 39 18.96 31.36 -16.50
CA GLU A 39 17.91 30.48 -17.02
C GLU A 39 18.04 29.09 -16.39
N TYR A 40 17.03 28.69 -15.60
CA TYR A 40 16.94 27.34 -15.05
C TYR A 40 15.82 26.58 -15.75
N ASN A 41 16.14 25.37 -16.22
CA ASN A 41 15.18 24.45 -16.81
C ASN A 41 15.07 23.21 -15.90
N SER A 42 13.96 23.07 -15.18
CA SER A 42 13.66 21.92 -14.31
C SER A 42 12.72 20.95 -15.04
N ILE A 43 12.93 19.64 -14.85
CA ILE A 43 12.00 18.61 -15.32
C ILE A 43 11.15 18.24 -14.12
N ILE A 44 9.83 18.39 -14.24
CA ILE A 44 8.89 17.95 -13.22
C ILE A 44 8.18 16.71 -13.75
N TYR A 45 8.24 15.62 -12.98
CA TYR A 45 7.52 14.39 -13.26
C TYR A 45 6.13 14.45 -12.63
N GLU A 46 5.13 14.06 -13.42
CA GLU A 46 3.76 13.89 -12.95
C GLU A 46 3.58 12.42 -12.58
N LEU A 47 3.19 12.19 -11.33
CA LEU A 47 3.17 10.87 -10.71
C LEU A 47 1.76 10.50 -10.26
N LEU A 48 1.42 9.23 -10.38
CA LEU A 48 0.19 8.65 -9.86
C LEU A 48 0.54 7.61 -8.79
N ARG A 49 0.04 7.79 -7.57
CA ARG A 49 0.22 6.81 -6.50
C ARG A 49 -0.57 5.54 -6.81
N GLU A 50 0.11 4.39 -6.78
CA GLU A 50 -0.47 3.11 -7.21
C GLU A 50 -1.64 2.63 -6.34
N PHE A 51 -1.64 2.99 -5.05
CA PHE A 51 -2.63 2.51 -4.09
C PHE A 51 -3.99 3.20 -4.21
N ASP A 52 -4.01 4.53 -4.30
CA ASP A 52 -5.25 5.32 -4.23
C ASP A 52 -5.44 6.30 -5.39
N GLY A 53 -4.50 6.34 -6.34
CA GLY A 53 -4.55 7.23 -7.50
C GLY A 53 -4.27 8.69 -7.16
N LEU A 54 -3.69 9.02 -6.00
CA LEU A 54 -3.29 10.39 -5.71
C LEU A 54 -2.24 10.87 -6.71
N GLN A 55 -2.51 12.02 -7.35
CA GLN A 55 -1.57 12.67 -8.25
C GLN A 55 -0.62 13.58 -7.46
N VAL A 56 0.68 13.45 -7.71
CA VAL A 56 1.73 14.28 -7.11
C VAL A 56 2.78 14.66 -8.16
N ASP A 57 3.50 15.74 -7.90
CA ASP A 57 4.59 16.22 -8.74
C ASP A 57 5.93 16.10 -8.00
N ALA A 58 7.00 15.79 -8.72
CA ALA A 58 8.34 15.69 -8.14
C ALA A 58 9.45 16.05 -9.16
N GLU A 59 10.56 16.57 -8.67
CA GLU A 59 11.78 16.78 -9.45
C GLU A 59 12.57 15.47 -9.65
N GLU A 60 13.48 15.47 -10.63
CA GLU A 60 14.26 14.27 -11.00
C GLU A 60 15.16 13.72 -9.88
N ASP A 61 15.68 14.62 -9.03
CA ASP A 61 16.55 14.32 -7.90
C ASP A 61 15.78 13.82 -6.66
N GLU A 62 14.49 14.10 -6.60
CA GLU A 62 13.60 13.58 -5.55
C GLU A 62 13.23 12.11 -5.76
N LEU A 63 13.53 11.51 -6.92
CA LEU A 63 13.03 10.20 -7.32
C LEU A 63 14.13 9.13 -7.49
N ILE A 64 13.76 7.89 -7.14
CA ILE A 64 14.55 6.67 -7.31
C ILE A 64 13.72 5.64 -8.08
N SER A 65 14.35 4.96 -9.06
CA SER A 65 13.69 3.88 -9.83
C SER A 65 13.54 2.62 -8.98
N VAL A 66 12.39 1.97 -9.08
CA VAL A 66 12.13 0.66 -8.48
C VAL A 66 12.09 -0.39 -9.58
N SER A 67 13.19 -1.10 -9.78
CA SER A 67 13.32 -2.10 -10.86
C SER A 67 12.60 -3.41 -10.59
N ASN A 68 12.29 -3.72 -9.32
CA ASN A 68 11.63 -4.97 -8.92
C ASN A 68 10.18 -4.76 -8.48
N PHE A 69 9.52 -3.69 -8.92
CA PHE A 69 8.16 -3.40 -8.48
C PHE A 69 7.19 -4.52 -8.87
N ASP A 70 7.20 -4.97 -10.13
CA ASP A 70 6.28 -6.01 -10.60
C ASP A 70 6.50 -7.35 -9.89
N GLU A 71 7.75 -7.74 -9.64
CA GLU A 71 8.06 -8.95 -8.86
C GLU A 71 7.71 -8.78 -7.38
N PHE A 72 7.92 -7.59 -6.81
CA PHE A 72 7.54 -7.30 -5.43
C PHE A 72 6.02 -7.31 -5.26
N TYR A 73 5.27 -6.59 -6.10
CA TYR A 73 3.81 -6.54 -6.08
C TYR A 73 3.21 -7.90 -6.44
N GLY A 74 3.74 -8.60 -7.44
CA GLY A 74 3.32 -9.93 -7.84
C GLY A 74 3.54 -10.97 -6.73
N SER A 75 4.74 -10.99 -6.14
CA SER A 75 5.01 -11.87 -4.99
C SER A 75 4.24 -11.43 -3.74
N MET A 76 3.91 -10.15 -3.59
CA MET A 76 3.08 -9.67 -2.48
C MET A 76 1.63 -10.09 -2.67
N PHE A 77 1.05 -9.98 -3.87
CA PHE A 77 -0.30 -10.47 -4.18
C PHE A 77 -0.40 -11.99 -4.09
N GLU A 78 0.60 -12.72 -4.60
CA GLU A 78 0.66 -14.17 -4.42
C GLU A 78 0.77 -14.54 -2.94
N LYS A 79 1.65 -13.85 -2.19
CA LYS A 79 1.79 -14.06 -0.75
C LYS A 79 0.54 -13.65 0.00
N LEU A 80 -0.12 -12.53 -0.29
CA LEU A 80 -1.35 -12.09 0.40
C LEU A 80 -2.55 -12.95 0.04
N GLY A 81 -2.67 -13.35 -1.23
CA GLY A 81 -3.66 -14.33 -1.67
C GLY A 81 -3.45 -15.72 -1.06
N THR A 82 -2.23 -16.05 -0.62
CA THR A 82 -1.93 -17.26 0.17
C THR A 82 -1.87 -17.03 1.69
N PHE A 83 -1.70 -15.79 2.15
CA PHE A 83 -1.83 -15.37 3.54
C PHE A 83 -3.31 -15.18 3.88
N THR A 84 -4.08 -16.26 3.75
CA THR A 84 -4.81 -16.66 4.96
C THR A 84 -3.73 -16.84 6.01
N ILE A 85 -3.50 -15.85 6.89
CA ILE A 85 -2.48 -15.97 7.92
C ILE A 85 -2.95 -17.05 8.89
N LYS A 86 -2.65 -18.31 8.56
CA LYS A 86 -2.82 -19.45 9.46
C LYS A 86 -1.75 -19.32 10.53
N PHE A 87 -2.00 -18.44 11.50
CA PHE A 87 -1.36 -18.54 12.81
C PHE A 87 -1.64 -19.95 13.32
N ALA A 88 -0.57 -20.73 13.53
CA ALA A 88 -0.64 -22.11 13.95
C ALA A 88 -1.50 -22.23 15.22
N LYS A 89 -2.70 -22.80 15.09
CA LYS A 89 -3.55 -23.17 16.23
C LYS A 89 -2.81 -24.20 17.08
N LYS A 90 -2.41 -23.81 18.29
CA LYS A 90 -2.15 -24.76 19.37
C LYS A 90 -3.50 -25.34 19.78
N GLN A 91 -3.69 -26.65 19.55
CA GLN A 91 -4.90 -27.39 19.91
C GLN A 91 -5.07 -27.42 21.42
N GLU A 92 -6.21 -26.93 21.93
CA GLU A 92 -6.83 -27.40 23.18
C GLU A 92 -8.36 -27.41 23.01
N GLU A 93 -8.99 -28.31 23.76
CA GLU A 93 -10.18 -29.08 23.41
C GLU A 93 -11.54 -28.34 23.46
N ILE A 94 -12.33 -28.61 22.41
CA ILE A 94 -13.79 -28.80 22.32
C ILE A 94 -14.57 -28.57 23.64
N SER A 95 -15.08 -27.34 23.87
CA SER A 95 -16.30 -27.09 24.70
C SER A 95 -16.78 -25.62 24.80
N LYS A 96 -16.28 -24.66 23.98
CA LYS A 96 -16.56 -23.22 24.18
C LYS A 96 -16.96 -22.43 22.92
N GLU A 97 -17.78 -22.99 22.05
CA GLU A 97 -18.03 -22.41 20.70
C GLU A 97 -18.57 -20.97 20.71
N LYS A 98 -19.37 -20.54 21.70
CA LYS A 98 -19.92 -19.17 21.73
C LYS A 98 -18.99 -18.12 22.34
N GLU A 99 -18.18 -18.52 23.32
CA GLU A 99 -17.23 -17.63 24.01
C GLU A 99 -15.96 -17.42 23.17
N VAL A 100 -15.53 -18.48 22.46
CA VAL A 100 -14.41 -18.42 21.50
C VAL A 100 -14.76 -17.56 20.28
N LEU A 101 -16.03 -17.56 19.84
CA LEU A 101 -16.48 -16.72 18.73
C LEU A 101 -16.45 -15.22 19.06
N ALA A 102 -16.94 -14.83 20.24
CA ALA A 102 -16.92 -13.44 20.68
C ALA A 102 -15.48 -12.94 20.86
N ASN A 103 -14.61 -13.76 21.46
CA ASN A 103 -13.19 -13.48 21.58
C ASN A 103 -12.51 -13.35 20.21
N SER A 104 -12.93 -14.15 19.22
CA SER A 104 -12.38 -14.06 17.85
C SER A 104 -12.78 -12.77 17.13
N VAL A 105 -13.97 -12.22 17.38
CA VAL A 105 -14.40 -10.94 16.78
C VAL A 105 -13.66 -9.77 17.43
N ASP A 106 -13.55 -9.75 18.76
CA ASP A 106 -12.81 -8.71 19.48
C ASP A 106 -11.32 -8.72 19.09
N GLU A 107 -10.69 -9.90 18.97
CA GLU A 107 -9.31 -10.03 18.49
C GLU A 107 -9.11 -9.49 17.06
N LEU A 108 -10.08 -9.70 16.16
CA LEU A 108 -10.03 -9.15 14.81
C LEU A 108 -10.21 -7.63 14.82
N LEU A 109 -11.11 -7.10 15.65
CA LEU A 109 -11.30 -5.66 15.80
C LEU A 109 -10.05 -4.98 16.39
N ASP A 110 -9.37 -5.61 17.35
CA ASP A 110 -8.12 -5.13 17.91
C ASP A 110 -7.00 -5.10 16.86
N LYS A 111 -6.83 -6.20 16.09
CA LYS A 111 -5.87 -6.23 14.98
C LYS A 111 -6.14 -5.15 13.95
N TYR A 112 -7.41 -4.96 13.57
CA TYR A 112 -7.79 -3.88 12.66
C TYR A 112 -7.37 -2.52 13.20
N ASN A 113 -7.71 -2.23 14.45
CA ASN A 113 -7.36 -0.96 15.09
C ASN A 113 -5.85 -0.75 15.19
N ASP A 114 -5.07 -1.79 15.46
CA ASP A 114 -3.62 -1.71 15.52
C ASP A 114 -2.99 -1.47 14.15
N TYR A 115 -3.43 -2.20 13.11
CA TYR A 115 -2.96 -1.94 11.75
C TYR A 115 -3.31 -0.54 11.26
N ARG A 116 -4.51 -0.04 11.59
CA ARG A 116 -4.89 1.35 11.27
C ARG A 116 -3.99 2.37 11.97
N ARG A 117 -3.62 2.14 13.24
CA ARG A 117 -2.67 3.00 13.96
C ARG A 117 -1.28 2.95 13.32
N LEU A 118 -0.80 1.76 12.95
CA LEU A 118 0.49 1.59 12.30
C LEU A 118 0.51 2.28 10.93
N ALA A 119 -0.55 2.16 10.13
CA ALA A 119 -0.71 2.88 8.87
C ALA A 119 -0.64 4.39 9.08
N MET A 120 -1.35 4.92 10.08
CA MET A 120 -1.29 6.35 10.40
C MET A 120 0.10 6.81 10.86
N LEU A 121 0.81 6.00 11.65
CA LEU A 121 2.08 6.37 12.25
C LEU A 121 3.24 6.29 11.26
N PHE A 122 3.28 5.24 10.46
CA PHE A 122 4.38 4.94 9.55
C PHE A 122 4.09 5.36 8.10
N LYS A 123 2.85 5.73 7.78
CA LYS A 123 2.38 6.07 6.42
C LYS A 123 2.68 4.97 5.38
N ASP A 124 2.83 3.75 5.85
CA ASP A 124 3.14 2.59 5.02
C ASP A 124 1.84 1.91 4.60
N CYS A 125 1.64 1.81 3.29
CA CYS A 125 0.44 1.24 2.69
C CYS A 125 0.29 -0.27 2.98
N LEU A 126 1.36 -0.96 3.39
CA LEU A 126 1.29 -2.36 3.81
C LEU A 126 0.39 -2.55 5.03
N TYR A 127 0.36 -1.57 5.96
CA TYR A 127 -0.51 -1.63 7.12
C TYR A 127 -1.98 -1.34 6.78
N ASP A 128 -2.25 -0.48 5.80
CA ASP A 128 -3.62 -0.26 5.32
C ASP A 128 -4.17 -1.54 4.66
N LEU A 129 -3.36 -2.20 3.83
CA LEU A 129 -3.73 -3.46 3.20
C LEU A 129 -3.95 -4.60 4.22
N ALA A 130 -3.11 -4.66 5.26
CA ALA A 130 -3.31 -5.60 6.36
C ALA A 130 -4.62 -5.34 7.12
N ALA A 131 -5.01 -4.07 7.31
CA ALA A 131 -6.28 -3.71 7.93
C ALA A 131 -7.48 -4.11 7.06
N GLU A 132 -7.41 -3.94 5.74
CA GLU A 132 -8.47 -4.38 4.82
C GLU A 132 -8.67 -5.90 4.85
N ASN A 133 -7.59 -6.69 4.91
CA ASN A 133 -7.71 -8.14 5.04
C ASN A 133 -8.45 -8.56 6.32
N VAL A 134 -8.18 -7.87 7.43
CA VAL A 134 -8.88 -8.15 8.70
C VAL A 134 -10.37 -7.80 8.60
N LEU A 135 -10.76 -6.76 7.84
CA LEU A 135 -12.16 -6.46 7.56
C LEU A 135 -12.84 -7.54 6.73
N ASN A 136 -12.14 -8.11 5.75
CA ASN A 136 -12.65 -9.23 4.97
C ASN A 136 -12.86 -10.47 5.85
N GLU A 137 -11.92 -10.78 6.75
CA GLU A 137 -12.08 -11.86 7.74
C GLU A 137 -13.29 -11.63 8.65
N LEU A 138 -13.54 -10.38 9.07
CA LEU A 138 -14.73 -10.01 9.84
C LEU A 138 -16.03 -10.17 9.04
N ALA A 139 -16.01 -9.83 7.75
CA ALA A 139 -17.16 -9.98 6.85
C ALA A 139 -17.52 -11.47 6.64
N ASP A 140 -16.52 -12.32 6.39
CA ASP A 140 -16.69 -13.77 6.28
C ASP A 140 -17.27 -14.36 7.58
N TYR A 141 -16.82 -13.87 8.73
CA TYR A 141 -17.38 -14.24 10.04
C TYR A 141 -18.84 -13.81 10.23
N ALA A 142 -19.22 -12.65 9.68
CA ALA A 142 -20.59 -12.15 9.76
C ALA A 142 -21.54 -12.95 8.84
N ASP A 143 -21.07 -13.36 7.67
CA ASP A 143 -21.88 -14.13 6.71
C ASP A 143 -22.06 -15.60 7.13
N THR A 144 -21.02 -16.24 7.68
CA THR A 144 -21.14 -17.59 8.27
C THR A 144 -22.16 -17.67 9.41
N LYS A 145 -22.49 -16.56 10.08
CA LYS A 145 -23.50 -16.51 11.14
C LYS A 145 -24.95 -16.48 10.61
N LYS A 146 -25.19 -16.05 9.37
CA LYS A 146 -26.54 -16.00 8.77
C LYS A 146 -27.07 -17.40 8.41
N ASP A 147 -26.16 -18.32 8.04
CA ASP A 147 -26.52 -19.66 7.56
C ASP A 147 -27.04 -20.61 8.66
N TYR A 148 -26.83 -20.30 9.94
CA TYR A 148 -27.33 -21.10 11.07
C TYR A 148 -28.66 -20.58 11.66
N THR A 149 -29.31 -19.60 11.02
CA THR A 149 -30.58 -19.00 11.47
C THR A 149 -31.79 -19.39 10.60
N HIS A 150 -31.78 -20.59 10.01
CA HIS A 150 -32.94 -21.21 9.36
C HIS A 150 -33.20 -22.62 9.91
#